data_AF-A0A4Y2VGB0-F1
#
_entry.id   AF-A0A4Y2VGB0-F1
#
_cell.length_a   1.000
_cell.length_b   1.000
_cell.length_c   1.000
_cell.angle_alpha   90.00
_cell.angle_beta   90.00
_cell.angle_gamma   90.00
#
_symmetry.space_group_name_H-M   'P 1'
#
loop_
_entity.id
_entity.type
_entity.pdbx_description
1 polymer ?
#
loop_
_entity_poly.entity_id
_entity_poly.type
_entity_poly.pdbx_seq_one_letter_code
_entity_poly.pdbx_strand_id
1 'polypeptide(L)'
;MKETYETLQDMLSSIEYSKHSWHICADFKVIVVLVGLQADYTKFCCFLFQWDSKDGKKHCIKKLWPKRQFLIPGVKNEENEPLIASEKILLPPLHIKLGLMKNFVKAMNCGEIDFSTYV
;
A
#
# COMPACT_ATOMS: atom_id res chain seq x y z
N MET A 1 -9.65 18.10 2.82
CA MET A 1 -9.32 17.18 3.93
C MET A 1 -7.99 16.52 3.59
N LYS A 2 -7.02 16.49 4.51
CA LYS A 2 -5.72 15.84 4.26
C LYS A 2 -5.80 14.38 4.72
N GLU A 3 -5.17 13.48 3.97
CA GLU A 3 -5.10 12.04 4.29
C GLU A 3 -3.94 11.80 5.27
N THR A 4 -4.05 12.31 6.50
CA THR A 4 -3.07 12.05 7.56
C THR A 4 -3.56 10.97 8.52
N TYR A 5 -2.64 10.41 9.30
CA TYR A 5 -2.96 9.38 10.30
C TYR A 5 -4.02 9.88 11.30
N GLU A 6 -3.83 11.08 11.83
CA GLU A 6 -4.73 11.70 12.82
C GLU A 6 -6.12 11.94 12.22
N THR A 7 -6.17 12.44 10.98
CA THR A 7 -7.44 12.72 10.30
C THR A 7 -8.24 11.43 10.08
N LEU A 8 -7.57 10.33 9.69
CA LEU A 8 -8.22 9.03 9.52
C LEU A 8 -8.63 8.40 10.86
N GLN A 9 -7.82 8.58 11.90
CA GLN A 9 -8.15 8.12 13.26
C GLN A 9 -9.41 8.80 13.80
N ASP A 10 -9.52 10.12 13.64
CA ASP A 10 -10.69 10.90 14.04
C ASP A 10 -11.94 10.49 13.25
N MET A 11 -11.78 10.26 11.94
CA MET A 11 -12.86 9.78 11.08
C MET A 11 -13.38 8.40 11.51
N LEU A 12 -12.47 7.45 11.79
CA LEU A 12 -12.83 6.11 12.26
C LEU A 12 -13.52 6.14 13.63
N SER A 13 -13.07 7.03 14.51
CA SER A 13 -13.68 7.25 15.81
C SER A 13 -15.10 7.82 15.69
N SER A 14 -15.30 8.76 14.75
CA SER A 14 -16.60 9.40 14.50
C SER A 14 -17.67 8.43 14.00
N ILE A 15 -17.26 7.38 13.28
CA ILE A 15 -18.17 6.33 12.79
C ILE A 15 -18.22 5.10 13.70
N GLU A 16 -17.59 5.19 14.88
CA GLU A 16 -17.49 4.09 15.85
C GLU A 16 -17.00 2.77 15.24
N TYR A 17 -15.99 2.85 14.37
CA TYR A 17 -15.53 1.70 13.57
C TYR A 17 -15.21 0.47 14.44
N SER A 18 -14.69 0.65 15.65
CA SER A 18 -14.37 -0.42 16.59
C SER A 18 -15.58 -1.31 16.92
N LYS A 19 -16.80 -0.78 16.94
CA LYS A 19 -18.03 -1.55 17.21
C LYS A 19 -18.44 -2.42 16.03
N HIS A 20 -18.18 -1.96 14.81
CA HIS A 20 -18.71 -2.56 13.60
C HIS A 20 -17.70 -3.42 12.84
N SER A 21 -16.41 -3.10 12.93
CA SER A 21 -15.30 -3.86 12.34
C SER A 21 -15.53 -4.20 10.85
N TRP A 22 -16.05 -3.23 10.09
CA TRP A 22 -16.37 -3.39 8.66
C TRP A 22 -15.13 -3.63 7.81
N HIS A 23 -15.30 -4.26 6.66
CA HIS A 23 -14.24 -4.33 5.66
C HIS A 23 -14.15 -3.00 4.91
N ILE A 24 -12.93 -2.52 4.67
CA ILE A 24 -12.67 -1.24 4.01
C ILE A 24 -11.96 -1.47 2.69
N CYS A 25 -12.45 -0.81 1.64
CA CYS A 25 -11.79 -0.69 0.36
C CYS A 25 -11.47 0.78 0.12
N ALA A 26 -10.20 1.12 -0.08
CA ALA A 26 -9.76 2.50 -0.32
C ALA A 26 -8.57 2.51 -1.29
N ASP A 27 -8.12 3.70 -1.68
CA ASP A 27 -6.87 3.85 -2.43
C ASP A 27 -5.68 3.30 -1.63
N PHE A 28 -4.64 2.86 -2.34
CA PHE A 28 -3.44 2.31 -1.71
C PHE A 28 -2.76 3.28 -0.75
N LYS A 29 -2.78 4.59 -1.03
CA LYS A 29 -2.20 5.60 -0.15
C LYS A 29 -2.93 5.65 1.19
N VAL A 30 -4.25 5.63 1.17
CA VAL A 30 -5.08 5.61 2.39
C VAL A 30 -4.87 4.29 3.14
N ILE A 31 -4.83 3.16 2.43
CA ILE A 31 -4.55 1.84 3.02
C ILE A 31 -3.22 1.86 3.77
N VAL A 32 -2.17 2.42 3.15
CA VAL A 32 -0.83 2.52 3.75
C VAL A 32 -0.87 3.29 5.06
N VAL A 33 -1.59 4.42 5.12
CA VAL A 33 -1.76 5.17 6.38
C VAL A 33 -2.55 4.37 7.42
N LEU A 34 -3.65 3.70 7.01
CA LEU A 34 -4.49 2.89 7.91
C LEU A 34 -3.74 1.71 8.54
N VAL A 35 -2.81 1.10 7.82
CA VAL A 35 -1.97 0.01 8.35
C VAL A 35 -0.72 0.53 9.08
N GLY A 36 -0.54 1.85 9.18
CA GLY A 36 0.59 2.46 9.88
C GLY A 36 1.92 2.39 9.13
N LEU A 37 1.90 2.27 7.79
CA LEU A 37 3.11 2.29 6.97
C LEU A 37 3.43 3.70 6.45
N GLN A 38 4.71 3.98 6.17
CA GLN A 38 5.12 5.24 5.55
C GLN A 38 4.77 5.23 4.04
N ALA A 39 4.01 6.23 3.59
CA ALA A 39 3.49 6.29 2.22
C ALA A 39 4.56 6.45 1.14
N ASP A 40 5.60 7.24 1.42
CA ASP A 40 6.62 7.63 0.44
C ASP A 40 7.84 6.70 0.44
N TYR A 41 7.84 5.66 1.27
CA TYR A 41 8.97 4.75 1.39
C TYR A 41 8.77 3.49 0.54
N THR A 42 9.62 3.36 -0.47
CA THR A 42 9.47 2.31 -1.49
C THR A 42 9.90 0.92 -1.03
N LYS A 43 10.76 0.82 -0.02
CA LYS A 43 11.26 -0.47 0.50
C LYS A 43 10.28 -1.03 1.53
N PHE A 44 9.94 -2.32 1.47
CA PHE A 44 8.93 -2.94 2.36
C PHE A 44 7.53 -2.28 2.29
N CYS A 45 7.16 -1.74 1.13
CA CYS A 45 5.88 -1.06 0.90
C CYS A 45 4.64 -1.97 0.93
N CYS A 46 4.82 -3.30 0.92
CA CYS A 46 3.70 -4.25 0.97
C CYS A 46 3.19 -4.42 2.41
N PHE A 47 1.90 -4.18 2.62
CA PHE A 47 1.25 -4.35 3.92
C PHE A 47 0.93 -5.81 4.28
N LEU A 48 1.00 -6.74 3.31
CA LEU A 48 0.75 -8.17 3.54
C LEU A 48 2.04 -8.96 3.79
N PHE A 49 3.13 -8.58 3.11
CA PHE A 49 4.39 -9.33 3.10
C PHE A 49 5.59 -8.40 3.26
N GLN A 50 6.67 -8.91 3.86
CA GLN A 50 7.93 -8.18 3.97
C GLN A 50 8.72 -8.21 2.66
N TRP A 51 8.11 -7.71 1.59
CA TRP A 51 8.70 -7.66 0.26
C TRP A 51 9.69 -6.51 0.13
N ASP A 52 10.97 -6.83 -0.06
CA ASP A 52 12.01 -5.82 -0.28
C ASP A 52 12.08 -5.45 -1.76
N SER A 53 11.33 -4.42 -2.18
CA SER A 53 11.29 -3.92 -3.57
C SER A 53 12.67 -3.59 -4.16
N LYS A 54 13.68 -3.33 -3.33
CA LYS A 54 15.05 -3.00 -3.77
C LYS A 54 15.93 -4.24 -3.97
N ASP A 55 15.51 -5.44 -3.56
CA ASP A 55 16.30 -6.68 -3.69
C ASP A 55 16.15 -7.34 -5.07
N GLY A 56 16.85 -6.77 -6.07
CA GLY A 56 16.87 -7.24 -7.46
C GLY A 56 17.17 -8.74 -7.65
N LYS A 57 18.00 -9.33 -6.77
CA LYS A 57 18.45 -10.72 -6.92
C LYS A 57 17.43 -11.71 -6.37
N LYS A 58 16.81 -11.41 -5.23
CA LYS A 58 15.84 -12.33 -4.60
C LYS A 58 14.46 -12.27 -5.24
N HIS A 59 14.11 -11.20 -5.96
CA HIS A 59 12.80 -11.05 -6.60
C HIS A 59 12.38 -12.23 -7.48
N CYS A 60 13.30 -12.75 -8.31
CA CYS A 60 12.98 -13.82 -9.25
C CYS A 60 13.13 -15.23 -8.64
N ILE A 61 13.79 -15.35 -7.49
CA ILE A 61 14.08 -16.63 -6.83
C ILE A 61 13.06 -16.92 -5.74
N LYS A 62 12.72 -15.89 -4.96
CA LYS A 62 11.87 -16.00 -3.79
C LYS A 62 10.41 -15.78 -4.17
N LYS A 63 9.70 -16.90 -4.38
CA LYS A 63 8.27 -16.90 -4.71
C LYS A 63 7.37 -16.48 -3.55
N LEU A 64 7.78 -16.75 -2.31
CA LEU A 64 7.00 -16.45 -1.11
C LEU A 64 7.81 -15.60 -0.14
N TRP A 65 7.30 -14.40 0.16
CA TRP A 65 7.86 -13.52 1.18
C TRP A 65 7.19 -13.79 2.53
N PRO A 66 7.90 -13.60 3.65
CA PRO A 66 7.30 -13.81 4.96
C PRO A 66 6.16 -12.81 5.17
N LYS A 67 5.05 -13.31 5.72
CA LYS A 67 3.91 -12.47 6.12
C LYS A 67 4.35 -11.47 7.19
N ARG A 68 3.72 -10.30 7.16
CA ARG A 68 3.92 -9.25 8.15
C ARG A 68 3.13 -9.64 9.41
N GLN A 69 3.82 -10.07 10.46
CA GLN A 69 3.20 -10.54 11.72
C GLN A 69 3.25 -9.48 12.83
N PHE A 70 4.30 -8.68 12.86
CA PHE A 70 4.51 -7.64 13.85
C PHE A 70 4.78 -6.34 13.13
N LEU A 71 4.04 -5.30 13.50
CA LEU A 71 4.24 -3.93 13.06
C LEU A 71 4.98 -3.24 14.20
N ILE A 72 6.31 -3.24 14.18
CA ILE A 72 7.11 -2.56 15.20
C ILE A 72 7.44 -1.18 14.62
N PRO A 73 6.88 -0.07 15.15
CA PRO A 73 7.18 1.26 14.64
C PRO A 73 8.70 1.50 14.54
N GLY A 74 9.14 2.05 13.41
CA GLY A 74 10.55 2.29 13.08
C GLY A 74 11.29 1.13 12.41
N VAL A 75 10.69 -0.05 12.32
CA VAL A 75 11.26 -1.22 11.62
C VAL A 75 10.57 -1.37 10.26
N LYS A 76 11.28 -1.82 9.23
CA LYS A 76 10.72 -2.31 7.95
C LYS A 76 9.54 -1.52 7.34
N ASN A 77 9.55 -0.18 7.42
CA ASN A 77 8.50 0.73 6.91
C ASN A 77 7.27 0.93 7.79
N GLU A 78 7.28 0.47 9.02
CA GLU A 78 6.25 0.81 10.01
C GLU A 78 6.54 2.19 10.61
N GLU A 79 5.60 3.12 10.50
CA GLU A 79 5.69 4.46 11.07
C GLU A 79 4.81 4.59 12.32
N ASN A 80 3.59 4.07 12.25
CA ASN A 80 2.57 4.19 13.30
C ASN A 80 1.97 2.82 13.64
N GLU A 81 1.23 2.76 14.75
CA GLU A 81 0.37 1.61 15.02
C GLU A 81 -0.73 1.51 13.97
N PRO A 82 -1.14 0.29 13.57
CA PRO A 82 -2.24 0.13 12.63
C PRO A 82 -3.55 0.63 13.26
N LEU A 83 -4.26 1.52 12.56
CA LEU A 83 -5.63 1.91 12.93
C LEU A 83 -6.61 0.76 12.69
N ILE A 84 -6.30 -0.12 11.74
CA ILE A 84 -7.17 -1.19 11.28
C ILE A 84 -6.35 -2.46 11.01
N ALA A 85 -6.91 -3.60 11.38
CA ALA A 85 -6.34 -4.90 11.09
C ALA A 85 -6.25 -5.14 9.56
N SER A 86 -5.11 -5.65 9.09
CA SER A 86 -4.84 -5.86 7.66
C SER A 86 -5.86 -6.78 6.98
N GLU A 87 -6.47 -7.69 7.75
CA GLU A 87 -7.50 -8.64 7.34
C GLU A 87 -8.83 -7.97 6.99
N LYS A 88 -9.05 -6.74 7.49
CA LYS A 88 -10.25 -5.95 7.21
C LYS A 88 -10.11 -5.13 5.93
N ILE A 89 -8.95 -5.17 5.28
CA ILE A 89 -8.69 -4.39 4.07
C ILE A 89 -8.99 -5.22 2.83
N LEU A 90 -9.88 -4.69 2.00
CA LEU A 90 -10.15 -5.21 0.67
C LEU A 90 -9.17 -4.55 -0.30
N LEU A 91 -8.47 -5.38 -1.08
CA LEU A 91 -7.61 -4.90 -2.14
C LEU A 91 -8.45 -4.14 -3.18
N PRO A 92 -8.10 -2.90 -3.54
CA PRO A 92 -8.86 -2.11 -4.49
C PRO A 92 -8.65 -2.65 -5.92
N PRO A 93 -9.61 -3.41 -6.49
CA PRO A 93 -9.38 -4.13 -7.75
C PRO A 93 -9.16 -3.18 -8.93
N LEU A 94 -9.81 -2.01 -8.89
CA LEU A 94 -9.66 -0.97 -9.90
C LEU A 94 -8.23 -0.40 -9.93
N HIS A 95 -7.67 -0.03 -8.77
CA HIS A 95 -6.32 0.54 -8.69
C HIS A 95 -5.25 -0.47 -9.15
N ILE A 96 -5.42 -1.75 -8.82
CA ILE A 96 -4.55 -2.83 -9.31
C ILE A 96 -4.63 -2.94 -10.83
N LYS A 97 -5.84 -3.01 -11.39
CA LYS A 97 -6.06 -3.14 -12.83
C LYS A 97 -5.45 -1.96 -13.59
N LEU A 98 -5.70 -0.74 -13.14
CA LEU A 98 -5.16 0.48 -13.74
C LEU A 98 -3.63 0.53 -13.65
N GLY A 99 -3.04 0.17 -12.50
CA GLY A 99 -1.59 0.09 -12.32
C GLY A 99 -0.92 -0.92 -13.25
N LEU A 100 -1.52 -2.11 -13.42
CA LEU A 100 -1.02 -3.13 -14.35
C LEU A 100 -1.10 -2.67 -15.80
N MET A 101 -2.22 -2.07 -16.22
CA MET A 101 -2.37 -1.53 -17.57
C MET A 101 -1.36 -0.42 -17.87
N LYS A 102 -1.12 0.49 -16.91
CA LYS A 102 -0.09 1.52 -17.04
C LYS A 102 1.30 0.92 -17.27
N ASN A 103 1.67 -0.08 -16.47
CA ASN A 103 2.96 -0.76 -16.61
C ASN A 103 3.07 -1.51 -17.94
N PHE A 104 1.99 -2.15 -18.38
CA PHE A 104 1.93 -2.85 -19.66
C PHE A 104 2.14 -1.89 -20.84
N VAL A 105 1.40 -0.78 -20.88
CA VAL A 105 1.55 0.26 -21.92
C VAL A 105 2.97 0.85 -21.89
N LYS A 106 3.52 1.13 -20.70
CA LYS A 106 4.90 1.63 -20.58
C LYS A 106 5.92 0.65 -21.14
N ALA A 107 5.74 -0.66 -20.92
CA ALA A 107 6.62 -1.68 -21.47
C ALA A 107 6.49 -1.79 -23.00
N MET A 108 5.29 -1.62 -23.56
CA MET A 108 5.08 -1.56 -25.01
C MET A 108 5.79 -0.36 -25.65
N ASN A 109 5.76 0.79 -24.98
CA ASN A 109 6.37 2.04 -25.47
C ASN A 109 7.89 2.10 -25.27
N CYS A 110 8.53 1.02 -24.81
CA CYS A 110 9.98 0.98 -24.56
C CYS A 110 10.84 1.02 -25.86
N GLY A 111 10.24 1.31 -27.02
CA GLY A 111 10.89 1.47 -28.33
C GLY A 111 10.61 2.81 -29.04
N GLU A 112 9.73 3.68 -28.56
CA GLU A 112 9.45 4.99 -29.16
C GLU A 112 9.43 6.11 -28.10
N ILE A 113 9.86 7.30 -28.52
CA ILE A 113 10.16 8.49 -27.73
C ILE A 113 9.01 8.85 -26.76
N ASP A 114 9.40 9.32 -25.58
CA ASP A 114 8.54 9.72 -24.46
C ASP A 114 7.39 10.66 -24.87
N PHE A 115 6.14 10.21 -24.72
CA PHE A 115 4.93 11.01 -24.91
C PHE A 115 4.51 11.79 -23.64
N SER A 116 5.40 11.95 -22.65
CA SER A 116 5.10 12.69 -21.41
C SER A 116 4.87 14.20 -21.57
N THR A 117 4.74 14.77 -22.77
CA THR A 117 4.47 16.21 -22.94
C THR A 117 2.99 16.60 -22.91
N TYR A 118 2.07 15.65 -22.75
CA TYR A 118 0.63 15.99 -22.65
C TYR A 118 -0.07 15.11 -21.61
N VAL A 119 -0.11 15.61 -20.37
CA VAL A 119 -1.21 15.58 -19.37
C VAL A 119 -0.61 15.85 -17.99
#